data_AF-A0A162YBI6-F1
#
_entry.id   AF-A0A162YBI6-F1
#
_cell.length_a   1.000
_cell.length_b   1.000
_cell.length_c   1.000
_cell.angle_alpha   90.00
_cell.angle_beta   90.00
_cell.angle_gamma   90.00
#
_symmetry.space_group_name_H-M   'P 1'
#
loop_
_entity.id
_entity.type
_entity.pdbx_description
1 polymer ?
#
loop_
_entity_poly.entity_id
_entity_poly.type
_entity_poly.pdbx_seq_one_letter_code
_entity_poly.pdbx_strand_id
1 'polypeptide(L)'
;MIIRKRQQIGSLYIHNSAVSVAVEGQLYEIPWSSTEDDFFILVLLPPQFPDEPPVITISPPGTRHPLIKEDLISNEGQFQWTPSSNLGVLVKSIRDEFNRQPPVKNKNEPLYAPQIPRPNNNNVNININNNNNNNNSNNSHYSHRPPPAIPTANQSTLPSSSGLTNNEYMAISHTTPEQAHELLTSDYAFDLFFHSLERVQNLKTVQGELRNGNESIAYKNLNRQDGLTLLRSEVEALDAEYKKLKEEFDVKEQQQQEAFSRFSASTVLTRLKSGVYEYDEMSESVAQSFLDGDLNHDVFVKQFREMRKVYHLRASKLERAQKDKLFI
;
A
#
# COMPACT_ATOMS: atom_id res chain seq x y z
N MET A 1 -19.95 4.50 -16.05
CA MET A 1 -18.52 4.24 -15.82
C MET A 1 -17.61 5.06 -16.75
N ILE A 2 -17.66 4.86 -18.07
CA ILE A 2 -16.75 5.51 -19.06
C ILE A 2 -16.75 7.04 -19.00
N ILE A 3 -17.92 7.67 -18.88
CA ILE A 3 -18.04 9.14 -18.82
C ILE A 3 -17.35 9.71 -17.57
N ARG A 4 -17.54 9.09 -16.41
CA ARG A 4 -16.92 9.53 -15.15
C ARG A 4 -15.40 9.35 -15.21
N LYS A 5 -14.90 8.23 -15.73
CA LYS A 5 -13.47 8.00 -15.94
C LYS A 5 -12.85 9.09 -16.83
N ARG A 6 -13.50 9.43 -17.95
CA ARG A 6 -13.06 10.50 -18.86
C ARG A 6 -13.06 11.88 -18.19
N GLN A 7 -14.07 12.19 -17.37
CA GLN A 7 -14.11 13.46 -16.61
C GLN A 7 -12.95 13.56 -15.62
N GLN A 8 -12.64 12.49 -14.89
CA GLN A 8 -11.53 12.46 -13.95
C GLN A 8 -10.18 12.60 -14.66
N ILE A 9 -9.97 11.93 -15.80
CA ILE A 9 -8.79 12.13 -16.65
C ILE A 9 -8.70 13.58 -17.13
N GLY A 10 -9.82 14.18 -17.57
CA GLY A 10 -9.87 15.60 -17.92
C GLY A 10 -9.45 16.50 -16.76
N SER A 11 -9.90 16.20 -15.54
CA SER A 11 -9.51 16.94 -14.34
C SER A 11 -8.01 16.87 -14.06
N LEU A 12 -7.38 15.73 -14.35
CA LEU A 12 -5.94 15.50 -14.18
C LEU A 12 -5.13 16.50 -15.03
N TYR A 13 -5.50 16.67 -16.30
CA TYR A 13 -4.89 17.65 -17.21
C TYR A 13 -5.16 19.10 -16.81
N ILE A 14 -6.33 19.41 -16.27
CA ILE A 14 -6.69 20.77 -15.87
C ILE A 14 -5.85 21.25 -14.67
N HIS A 15 -5.59 20.36 -13.70
CA HIS A 15 -4.97 20.75 -12.43
C HIS A 15 -3.46 20.53 -12.39
N ASN A 16 -2.90 19.75 -13.33
CA ASN A 16 -1.49 19.37 -13.32
C ASN A 16 -0.85 19.75 -14.66
N SER A 17 0.23 20.53 -14.61
CA SER A 17 1.06 20.81 -15.77
C SER A 17 1.91 19.60 -16.16
N ALA A 18 2.16 19.46 -17.47
CA ALA A 18 3.07 18.48 -18.08
C ALA A 18 2.68 17.00 -17.90
N VAL A 19 1.39 16.68 -17.77
CA VAL A 19 0.91 15.28 -17.74
C VAL A 19 1.19 14.59 -19.10
N SER A 20 1.96 13.51 -19.08
CA SER A 20 2.17 12.62 -20.23
C SER A 20 1.33 11.35 -20.11
N VAL A 21 1.01 10.74 -21.25
CA VAL A 21 0.30 9.46 -21.31
C VAL A 21 1.31 8.37 -21.61
N ALA A 22 1.51 7.46 -20.65
CA ALA A 22 2.30 6.24 -20.89
C ALA A 22 1.43 5.14 -21.50
N VAL A 23 0.20 4.97 -20.98
CA VAL A 23 -0.79 4.02 -21.52
C VAL A 23 -2.16 4.66 -21.52
N GLU A 24 -2.76 4.78 -22.71
CA GLU A 24 -4.02 5.50 -22.88
C GLU A 24 -5.14 4.91 -22.00
N GLY A 25 -5.75 5.77 -21.18
CA GLY A 25 -6.84 5.38 -20.27
C GLY A 25 -6.41 4.52 -19.09
N GLN A 26 -5.11 4.29 -18.88
CA GLN A 26 -4.59 3.45 -17.81
C GLN A 26 -3.47 4.11 -17.02
N LEU A 27 -2.42 4.63 -17.65
CA LEU A 27 -1.22 5.12 -16.96
C LEU A 27 -0.85 6.51 -17.44
N TYR A 28 -0.76 7.43 -16.48
CA TYR A 28 -0.38 8.81 -16.69
C TYR A 28 0.84 9.13 -15.85
N GLU A 29 1.77 9.91 -16.41
CA GLU A 29 2.98 10.31 -15.71
C GLU A 29 2.99 11.83 -15.57
N ILE A 30 3.42 12.28 -14.40
CA ILE A 30 3.47 13.69 -14.05
C ILE A 30 4.90 13.97 -13.59
N PRO A 31 5.72 14.68 -14.40
CA PRO A 31 7.09 14.97 -14.03
C PRO A 31 7.12 15.95 -12.86
N TRP A 32 8.06 15.74 -11.96
CA TRP A 32 8.36 16.64 -10.86
C TRP A 32 9.87 16.63 -10.65
N SER A 33 10.51 17.79 -10.67
CA SER A 33 11.94 17.91 -10.47
C SER A 33 12.24 18.73 -9.22
N SER A 34 13.21 18.25 -8.44
CA SER A 34 13.87 19.04 -7.40
C SER A 34 15.05 19.80 -8.02
N THR A 35 15.80 20.56 -7.21
CA THR A 35 17.02 21.23 -7.65
C THR A 35 18.13 20.27 -8.08
N GLU A 36 18.08 19.00 -7.65
CA GLU A 36 19.15 18.01 -7.85
C GLU A 36 18.72 16.70 -8.55
N ASP A 37 17.42 16.36 -8.54
CA ASP A 37 16.92 15.05 -8.98
C ASP A 37 15.56 15.20 -9.69
N ASP A 38 15.32 14.34 -10.68
CA ASP A 38 14.05 14.22 -11.42
C ASP A 38 13.24 13.03 -10.92
N PHE A 39 11.94 13.25 -10.74
CA PHE A 39 10.96 12.25 -10.32
C PHE A 39 9.72 12.28 -11.21
N PHE A 40 8.96 11.20 -11.20
CA PHE A 40 7.68 11.10 -11.89
C PHE A 40 6.64 10.54 -10.93
N ILE A 41 5.52 11.25 -10.79
CA ILE A 41 4.32 10.70 -10.16
C ILE A 41 3.59 9.88 -11.23
N LEU A 42 3.39 8.59 -10.95
CA LEU A 42 2.71 7.66 -11.83
C LEU A 42 1.29 7.43 -11.32
N VAL A 43 0.29 7.69 -12.16
CA VAL A 43 -1.12 7.53 -11.83
C VAL A 43 -1.69 6.40 -12.66
N LEU A 44 -1.92 5.25 -12.02
CA LEU A 44 -2.52 4.06 -12.61
C LEU A 44 -4.02 4.03 -12.30
N LEU A 45 -4.84 3.99 -13.35
CA LEU A 45 -6.29 3.92 -13.28
C LEU A 45 -6.74 2.47 -13.52
N PRO A 46 -7.29 1.77 -12.51
CA PRO A 46 -7.74 0.40 -12.68
C PRO A 46 -8.95 0.29 -13.64
N PRO A 47 -9.30 -0.94 -14.07
CA PRO A 47 -10.45 -1.17 -14.94
C PRO A 47 -11.77 -0.66 -14.35
N GLN A 48 -11.94 -0.75 -13.03
CA GLN A 48 -13.16 -0.34 -12.33
C GLN A 48 -13.15 1.10 -11.81
N PHE A 49 -12.20 1.93 -12.22
CA PHE A 49 -12.14 3.33 -11.85
C PHE A 49 -13.37 4.14 -12.36
N PRO A 50 -13.97 5.05 -11.56
CA PRO A 50 -13.52 5.59 -10.27
C PRO A 50 -14.04 4.85 -9.02
N ASP A 51 -14.79 3.77 -9.19
CA ASP A 51 -15.34 3.00 -8.06
C ASP A 51 -14.21 2.25 -7.33
N GLU A 52 -13.21 1.79 -8.07
CA GLU A 52 -11.91 1.34 -7.56
C GLU A 52 -10.91 2.52 -7.55
N PRO A 53 -10.13 2.72 -6.46
CA PRO A 53 -9.22 3.85 -6.32
C PRO A 53 -8.05 3.82 -7.31
N PRO A 54 -7.50 4.98 -7.71
CA PRO A 54 -6.29 5.03 -8.49
C PRO A 54 -5.10 4.56 -7.63
N VAL A 55 -4.13 3.91 -8.26
CA VAL A 55 -2.84 3.57 -7.64
C VAL A 55 -1.86 4.65 -8.03
N ILE A 56 -1.31 5.36 -7.04
CA ILE A 56 -0.38 6.47 -7.28
C ILE A 56 0.99 6.09 -6.73
N THR A 57 2.01 6.04 -7.58
CA THR A 57 3.39 5.70 -7.19
C THR A 57 4.37 6.79 -7.62
N ILE A 58 5.62 6.68 -7.15
CA ILE A 58 6.73 7.53 -7.57
C ILE A 58 7.78 6.73 -8.35
N SER A 59 8.46 7.39 -9.28
CA SER A 59 9.68 6.91 -9.93
C SER A 59 10.76 7.97 -9.81
N PRO A 60 12.04 7.62 -9.55
CA PRO A 60 12.57 6.26 -9.44
C PRO A 60 12.16 5.53 -8.15
N PRO A 61 12.20 4.18 -8.14
CA PRO A 61 11.94 3.40 -6.93
C PRO A 61 12.99 3.65 -5.84
N GLY A 62 12.61 3.38 -4.59
CA GLY A 62 13.44 3.67 -3.42
C GLY A 62 13.43 5.14 -3.00
N THR A 63 12.50 5.94 -3.53
CA THR A 63 12.41 7.37 -3.20
C THR A 63 11.87 7.56 -1.77
N ARG A 64 12.55 8.38 -0.98
CA ARG A 64 12.22 8.65 0.42
C ARG A 64 11.38 9.91 0.57
N HIS A 65 10.20 9.77 1.16
CA HIS A 65 9.32 10.87 1.54
C HIS A 65 8.28 10.37 2.57
N PRO A 66 7.80 11.17 3.54
CA PRO A 66 6.81 10.71 4.53
C PRO A 66 5.51 10.16 3.95
N LEU A 67 5.09 10.68 2.79
CA LEU A 67 3.93 10.17 2.05
C LEU A 67 4.20 8.89 1.26
N ILE A 68 5.44 8.40 1.18
CA ILE A 68 5.80 7.29 0.30
C ILE A 68 6.15 6.07 1.13
N LYS A 69 5.45 4.96 0.88
CA LYS A 69 5.70 3.64 1.47
C LYS A 69 5.84 2.64 0.32
N GLU A 70 7.01 2.00 0.18
CA GLU A 70 7.27 1.03 -0.90
C GLU A 70 6.91 1.59 -2.30
N ASP A 71 7.37 2.82 -2.59
CA ASP A 71 7.09 3.60 -3.81
C ASP A 71 5.62 4.01 -4.02
N LEU A 72 4.70 3.53 -3.20
CA LEU A 72 3.29 3.93 -3.21
C LEU A 72 3.10 5.23 -2.41
N ILE A 73 2.38 6.18 -3.01
CA ILE A 73 1.96 7.40 -2.32
C ILE A 73 0.74 7.07 -1.45
N SER A 74 0.83 7.40 -0.17
CA SER A 74 -0.17 7.06 0.86
C SER A 74 -1.55 7.61 0.48
N ASN A 75 -2.57 6.75 0.63
CA ASN A 75 -3.98 7.04 0.35
C ASN A 75 -4.77 7.33 1.65
N GLU A 76 -4.11 7.92 2.64
CA GLU A 76 -4.69 8.17 3.97
C GLU A 76 -4.90 9.67 4.22
N GLY A 77 -5.86 10.00 5.09
CA GLY A 77 -6.15 11.37 5.50
C GLY A 77 -6.56 12.27 4.34
N GLN A 78 -5.85 13.38 4.15
CA GLN A 78 -6.15 14.36 3.08
C GLN A 78 -5.94 13.83 1.66
N PHE A 79 -5.25 12.70 1.50
CA PHE A 79 -4.99 12.06 0.20
C PHE A 79 -5.93 10.88 -0.08
N GLN A 80 -6.91 10.64 0.80
CA GLN A 80 -7.84 9.52 0.66
C GLN A 80 -8.76 9.70 -0.57
N TRP A 81 -8.76 8.69 -1.45
CA TRP A 81 -9.66 8.62 -2.57
C TRP A 81 -11.07 8.22 -2.15
N THR A 82 -12.06 8.94 -2.70
CA THR A 82 -13.46 8.53 -2.71
C THR A 82 -13.99 8.66 -4.15
N PRO A 83 -15.04 7.94 -4.54
CA PRO A 83 -15.64 8.10 -5.88
C PRO A 83 -16.15 9.53 -6.18
N SER A 84 -16.37 10.34 -5.14
CA SER A 84 -16.71 11.77 -5.23
C SER A 84 -15.49 12.71 -5.30
N SER A 85 -14.28 12.21 -5.05
CA SER A 85 -13.05 12.99 -5.10
C SER A 85 -12.70 13.41 -6.53
N ASN A 86 -11.87 14.44 -6.68
CA ASN A 86 -11.37 14.92 -7.96
C ASN A 86 -9.90 14.48 -8.14
N LEU A 87 -9.62 13.67 -9.15
CA LEU A 87 -8.30 13.11 -9.42
C LEU A 87 -7.25 14.19 -9.65
N GLY A 88 -7.59 15.24 -10.42
CA GLY A 88 -6.67 16.33 -10.68
C GLY A 88 -6.28 17.10 -9.43
N VAL A 89 -7.25 17.37 -8.55
CA VAL A 89 -7.00 18.03 -7.27
C VAL A 89 -6.15 17.15 -6.35
N LEU A 90 -6.43 15.85 -6.28
CA LEU A 90 -5.65 14.92 -5.47
C LEU A 90 -4.18 14.91 -5.88
N VAL A 91 -3.89 14.72 -7.17
CA VAL A 91 -2.50 14.71 -7.69
C VAL A 91 -1.82 16.07 -7.50
N LYS A 92 -2.58 17.17 -7.63
CA LYS A 92 -2.07 18.51 -7.35
C LYS A 92 -1.70 18.67 -5.87
N SER A 93 -2.53 18.20 -4.94
CA SER A 93 -2.22 18.24 -3.51
C SER A 93 -0.97 17.44 -3.16
N ILE A 94 -0.74 16.30 -3.82
CA ILE A 94 0.50 15.52 -3.69
C ILE A 94 1.70 16.34 -4.19
N ARG A 95 1.58 16.99 -5.35
CA ARG A 95 2.64 17.85 -5.90
C ARG A 95 2.92 19.05 -5.01
N ASP A 96 1.90 19.68 -4.45
CA ASP A 96 2.04 20.78 -3.50
C ASP A 96 2.74 20.32 -2.22
N GLU A 97 2.51 19.08 -1.78
CA GLU A 97 3.27 18.50 -0.68
C GLU A 97 4.73 18.27 -1.03
N PHE A 98 5.04 17.74 -2.22
CA PHE A 98 6.43 17.58 -2.66
C PHE A 98 7.15 18.92 -2.82
N ASN A 99 6.42 20.00 -3.14
CA ASN A 99 6.98 21.35 -3.13
C ASN A 99 7.28 21.85 -1.69
N ARG A 100 6.50 21.43 -0.69
CA ARG A 100 6.75 21.74 0.73
C ARG A 100 7.89 20.89 1.30
N GLN A 101 7.94 19.62 0.94
CA GLN A 101 8.94 18.66 1.36
C GLN A 101 9.41 17.82 0.15
N PRO A 102 10.52 18.19 -0.49
CA PRO A 102 11.07 17.46 -1.62
C PRO A 102 11.33 15.97 -1.32
N PRO A 103 10.88 15.04 -2.18
CA PRO A 103 11.33 13.65 -2.16
C PRO A 103 12.85 13.54 -2.37
N VAL A 104 13.48 12.57 -1.71
CA VAL A 104 14.93 12.34 -1.79
C VAL A 104 15.20 10.99 -2.44
N LYS A 105 16.03 10.97 -3.49
CA LYS A 105 16.42 9.74 -4.17
C LYS A 105 17.41 8.94 -3.31
N ASN A 106 17.15 7.65 -3.13
CA ASN A 106 18.10 6.76 -2.45
C ASN A 106 19.26 6.41 -3.40
N LYS A 107 20.39 7.11 -3.25
CA LYS A 107 21.57 6.93 -4.11
C LYS A 107 22.28 5.57 -3.93
N ASN A 108 21.86 4.76 -2.96
CA ASN A 108 22.51 3.50 -2.58
C ASN A 108 21.80 2.24 -3.12
N GLU A 109 20.76 2.37 -3.95
CA GLU A 109 20.02 1.23 -4.49
C GLU A 109 20.36 0.97 -5.96
N PRO A 110 20.86 -0.21 -6.34
CA PRO A 110 21.07 -0.55 -7.75
C PRO A 110 19.72 -0.61 -8.46
N LEU A 111 19.60 0.14 -9.56
CA LEU A 111 18.43 0.20 -10.44
C LEU A 111 17.94 -1.19 -10.86
N TYR A 112 16.96 -1.74 -10.15
CA TYR A 112 16.12 -2.82 -10.65
C TYR A 112 14.76 -2.21 -10.98
N ALA A 113 14.59 -1.78 -12.24
CA ALA A 113 13.29 -1.35 -12.73
C ALA A 113 12.32 -2.55 -12.71
N PRO A 114 11.14 -2.46 -12.06
CA PRO A 114 10.12 -3.50 -12.17
C PRO A 114 9.64 -3.55 -13.64
N GLN A 115 10.01 -4.60 -14.36
CA GLN A 115 9.44 -4.89 -15.67
C GLN A 115 8.02 -5.43 -15.44
N ILE A 116 7.00 -4.58 -15.57
CA ILE A 116 5.61 -5.02 -15.57
C ILE A 116 5.36 -5.80 -16.88
N PRO A 117 4.92 -7.07 -16.84
CA PRO A 117 4.60 -7.82 -18.04
C PRO A 117 3.45 -7.16 -18.81
N ARG A 118 3.67 -6.88 -20.10
CA ARG A 118 2.59 -6.53 -21.03
C ARG A 118 1.62 -7.71 -21.13
N PRO A 119 0.28 -7.51 -21.11
CA PRO A 119 -0.65 -8.61 -21.30
C PRO A 119 -0.58 -9.10 -22.75
N ASN A 120 -0.11 -10.33 -22.92
CA ASN A 120 -0.21 -11.05 -24.18
C ASN A 120 -1.63 -11.61 -24.29
N ASN A 121 -2.42 -11.08 -25.22
CA ASN A 121 -3.73 -11.61 -25.57
C ASN A 121 -3.56 -13.00 -26.19
N ASN A 122 -3.82 -14.05 -25.44
CA ASN A 122 -4.20 -15.34 -25.99
C ASN A 122 -5.29 -15.97 -25.13
N ASN A 123 -6.47 -16.06 -25.73
CA ASN A 123 -7.64 -16.79 -25.27
C ASN A 123 -7.27 -18.22 -24.88
N VAL A 124 -7.50 -18.58 -23.61
CA VAL A 124 -7.90 -19.95 -23.25
C VAL A 124 -9.05 -19.86 -22.26
N ASN A 125 -10.20 -20.35 -22.73
CA ASN A 125 -11.43 -20.53 -22.01
C ASN A 125 -11.36 -21.86 -21.24
N ILE A 126 -11.30 -21.86 -19.90
CA ILE A 126 -11.74 -23.03 -19.08
C ILE A 126 -12.47 -22.56 -17.81
N ASN A 127 -13.78 -22.83 -17.88
CA ASN A 127 -14.76 -23.29 -16.90
C ASN A 127 -14.49 -23.32 -15.38
N ILE A 128 -15.61 -23.08 -14.70
CA ILE A 128 -15.94 -22.98 -13.27
C ILE A 128 -15.61 -24.26 -12.47
N ASN A 129 -15.15 -24.08 -11.22
CA ASN A 129 -15.71 -24.80 -10.07
C ASN A 129 -15.45 -24.09 -8.74
N ASN A 130 -16.54 -23.82 -8.02
CA ASN A 130 -16.58 -23.34 -6.64
C ASN A 130 -16.31 -24.50 -5.67
N ASN A 131 -15.54 -24.24 -4.60
CA ASN A 131 -15.83 -24.74 -3.25
C ASN A 131 -14.94 -24.09 -2.15
N ASN A 132 -15.61 -23.32 -1.30
CA ASN A 132 -15.54 -23.21 0.17
C ASN A 132 -14.21 -23.16 0.98
N ASN A 133 -14.17 -22.10 1.79
CA ASN A 133 -13.88 -22.02 3.24
C ASN A 133 -12.45 -21.92 3.80
N ASN A 134 -12.24 -20.75 4.43
CA ASN A 134 -11.70 -20.47 5.76
C ASN A 134 -10.18 -20.48 6.07
N ASN A 135 -9.79 -19.33 6.64
CA ASN A 135 -8.88 -19.07 7.76
C ASN A 135 -7.37 -18.88 7.51
N ASN A 136 -6.96 -17.64 7.83
CA ASN A 136 -5.70 -17.18 8.43
C ASN A 136 -4.68 -18.25 8.82
N SER A 137 -3.49 -18.15 8.22
CA SER A 137 -2.26 -17.99 9.02
C SER A 137 -1.12 -17.48 8.16
N ASN A 138 -0.35 -16.56 8.74
CA ASN A 138 0.95 -16.11 8.26
C ASN A 138 1.81 -17.30 7.84
N ASN A 139 2.30 -17.30 6.61
CA ASN A 139 3.49 -18.08 6.31
C ASN A 139 4.35 -17.38 5.25
N SER A 140 5.61 -17.21 5.61
CA SER A 140 6.67 -16.62 4.82
C SER A 140 6.65 -17.11 3.39
N HIS A 141 6.55 -16.14 2.48
CA HIS A 141 6.56 -16.33 1.03
C HIS A 141 7.98 -16.69 0.57
N TYR A 142 8.40 -17.94 0.78
CA TYR A 142 9.33 -18.56 -0.16
C TYR A 142 8.49 -18.97 -1.36
N SER A 143 8.29 -18.03 -2.29
CA SER A 143 7.74 -18.32 -3.60
C SER A 143 8.52 -19.51 -4.17
N HIS A 144 7.78 -20.54 -4.54
CA HIS A 144 8.26 -21.75 -5.18
C HIS A 144 9.26 -21.42 -6.29
N ARG A 145 10.56 -21.57 -6.01
CA ARG A 145 11.50 -21.92 -7.06
C ARG A 145 11.08 -23.32 -7.50
N PRO A 146 10.71 -23.55 -8.78
CA PRO A 146 10.51 -24.91 -9.24
C PRO A 146 11.80 -25.69 -8.93
N PRO A 147 11.71 -26.94 -8.44
CA PRO A 147 12.91 -27.75 -8.27
C PRO A 147 13.63 -27.78 -9.63
N PRO A 148 14.99 -27.77 -9.66
CA PRO A 148 15.68 -28.05 -10.90
C PRO A 148 15.12 -29.37 -11.46
N ALA A 149 14.78 -29.38 -12.74
CA ALA A 149 14.15 -30.52 -13.38
C ALA A 149 14.97 -31.78 -13.09
N ILE A 150 14.41 -32.68 -12.29
CA ILE A 150 14.89 -34.05 -12.18
C ILE A 150 14.57 -34.68 -13.54
N PRO A 151 15.52 -35.33 -14.22
CA PRO A 151 15.19 -36.14 -15.39
C PRO A 151 14.40 -37.35 -14.88
N THR A 152 13.07 -37.24 -14.91
CA THR A 152 12.17 -38.33 -14.55
C THR A 152 12.27 -39.40 -15.64
N ALA A 153 12.80 -40.56 -15.27
CA ALA A 153 12.77 -41.75 -16.10
C ALA A 153 11.31 -42.23 -16.28
N ASN A 154 10.96 -42.47 -17.55
CA ASN A 154 9.93 -43.38 -18.09
C ASN A 154 8.46 -42.91 -18.10
N GLN A 155 7.93 -42.60 -19.29
CA GLN A 155 7.16 -43.56 -20.10
C GLN A 155 6.79 -43.00 -21.50
N SER A 156 7.29 -43.69 -22.54
CA SER A 156 6.64 -43.97 -23.83
C SER A 156 5.91 -42.86 -24.60
N THR A 157 6.64 -42.17 -25.48
CA THR A 157 6.17 -41.89 -26.84
C THR A 157 7.23 -42.39 -27.81
N LEU A 158 6.90 -43.37 -28.65
CA LEU A 158 7.75 -43.76 -29.77
C LEU A 158 7.74 -42.63 -30.80
N PRO A 159 8.90 -42.04 -31.17
CA PRO A 159 9.07 -41.45 -32.48
C PRO A 159 9.55 -42.55 -33.42
N SER A 160 8.93 -42.59 -34.59
CA SER A 160 9.22 -43.48 -35.69
C SER A 160 10.71 -43.56 -36.01
N SER A 161 11.13 -44.80 -36.33
CA SER A 161 12.43 -45.20 -36.83
C SER A 161 13.02 -44.27 -37.89
N SER A 162 14.13 -43.60 -37.57
CA SER A 162 15.33 -43.47 -38.43
C SER A 162 16.34 -42.52 -37.77
N GLY A 163 17.48 -43.04 -37.31
CA GLY A 163 18.68 -42.23 -37.07
C GLY A 163 19.19 -42.03 -35.64
N LEU A 164 18.68 -42.75 -34.63
CA LEU A 164 19.45 -42.89 -33.38
C LEU A 164 20.55 -43.93 -33.64
N THR A 165 21.71 -43.45 -34.11
CA THR A 165 22.91 -44.27 -34.05
C THR A 165 23.14 -44.66 -32.60
N ASN A 166 23.45 -45.94 -32.43
CA ASN A 166 23.74 -46.66 -31.20
C ASN A 166 24.95 -46.07 -30.44
N ASN A 167 24.92 -44.79 -30.07
CA ASN A 167 26.00 -44.12 -29.34
C ASN A 167 26.10 -44.63 -27.89
N GLU A 168 25.05 -45.26 -27.36
CA GLU A 168 25.03 -45.88 -26.04
C GLU A 168 25.97 -47.10 -25.93
N TYR A 169 26.38 -47.65 -27.08
CA TYR A 169 27.24 -48.84 -27.16
C TYR A 169 28.63 -48.57 -27.77
N MET A 170 28.97 -47.32 -28.11
CA MET A 170 30.27 -46.99 -28.72
C MET A 170 31.46 -47.26 -27.76
N ALA A 171 31.28 -47.04 -26.46
CA ALA A 171 32.33 -47.28 -25.47
C ALA A 171 32.64 -48.78 -25.28
N ILE A 172 31.62 -49.63 -25.43
CA ILE A 172 31.71 -51.09 -25.31
C ILE A 172 32.01 -51.79 -26.65
N SER A 173 31.76 -51.13 -27.79
CA SER A 173 32.13 -51.66 -29.10
C SER A 173 33.64 -51.66 -29.37
N HIS A 174 34.41 -50.91 -28.58
CA HIS A 174 35.87 -50.86 -28.67
C HIS A 174 36.58 -51.76 -27.63
N THR A 175 35.81 -52.47 -26.80
CA THR A 175 36.35 -53.37 -25.77
C THR A 175 36.69 -54.73 -26.37
N THR A 176 37.86 -55.29 -26.07
CA THR A 176 38.25 -56.63 -26.54
C THR A 176 37.43 -57.72 -25.83
N PRO A 177 37.25 -58.92 -26.41
CA PRO A 177 36.44 -59.98 -25.79
C PRO A 177 36.98 -60.43 -24.43
N GLU A 178 38.29 -60.36 -24.21
CA GLU A 178 38.92 -60.66 -22.91
C GLU A 178 38.59 -59.59 -21.86
N GLN A 179 38.65 -58.31 -22.25
CA GLN A 179 38.27 -57.20 -21.39
C GLN A 179 36.76 -57.20 -21.11
N ALA A 180 35.93 -57.58 -22.08
CA ALA A 180 34.50 -57.73 -21.88
C ALA A 180 34.18 -58.87 -20.89
N HIS A 181 34.92 -59.98 -20.96
CA HIS A 181 34.81 -61.05 -19.98
C HIS A 181 35.27 -60.58 -18.59
N GLU A 182 36.33 -59.78 -18.50
CA GLU A 182 36.80 -59.18 -17.24
C GLU A 182 35.78 -58.21 -16.64
N LEU A 183 35.15 -57.35 -17.46
CA LEU A 183 34.06 -56.46 -17.07
C LEU A 183 32.81 -57.21 -16.59
N LEU A 184 32.53 -58.40 -17.14
CA LEU A 184 31.40 -59.24 -16.72
C LEU A 184 31.71 -60.10 -15.49
N THR A 185 32.99 -60.32 -15.19
CA THR A 185 33.43 -61.21 -14.09
C THR A 185 33.82 -60.44 -12.83
N SER A 186 34.25 -59.18 -12.97
CA SER A 186 34.74 -58.35 -11.88
C SER A 186 33.93 -57.06 -11.75
N ASP A 187 33.18 -56.94 -10.65
CA ASP A 187 32.42 -55.73 -10.32
C ASP A 187 33.31 -54.49 -10.21
N TYR A 188 34.56 -54.66 -9.81
CA TYR A 188 35.54 -53.57 -9.72
C TYR A 188 35.98 -53.06 -11.11
N ALA A 189 36.21 -53.98 -12.06
CA ALA A 189 36.54 -53.61 -13.43
C ALA A 189 35.37 -52.89 -14.11
N PHE A 190 34.14 -53.38 -13.84
CA PHE A 190 32.92 -52.73 -14.28
C PHE A 190 32.75 -51.33 -13.70
N ASP A 191 32.93 -51.15 -12.38
CA ASP A 191 32.79 -49.84 -11.74
C ASP A 191 33.82 -48.83 -12.25
N LEU A 192 35.05 -49.26 -12.48
CA LEU A 192 36.10 -48.42 -13.06
C LEU A 192 35.74 -47.98 -14.50
N PHE A 193 35.26 -48.92 -15.32
CA PHE A 193 34.80 -48.62 -16.67
C PHE A 193 33.55 -47.71 -16.67
N PHE A 194 32.57 -47.97 -15.81
CA PHE A 194 31.36 -47.17 -15.66
C PHE A 194 31.68 -45.72 -15.29
N HIS A 195 32.61 -45.51 -14.36
CA HIS A 195 33.08 -44.18 -13.96
C HIS A 195 34.01 -43.52 -14.99
N SER A 196 34.57 -44.29 -15.93
CA SER A 196 35.33 -43.76 -17.07
C SER A 196 34.43 -43.22 -18.18
N LEU A 197 33.14 -43.58 -18.20
CA LEU A 197 32.20 -43.12 -19.21
C LEU A 197 32.00 -41.60 -19.11
N GLU A 198 32.21 -40.91 -20.21
CA GLU A 198 32.11 -39.44 -20.30
C GLU A 198 30.77 -38.92 -19.77
N ARG A 199 29.67 -39.63 -20.03
CA ARG A 199 28.34 -39.28 -19.50
C ARG A 199 28.27 -39.33 -17.98
N VAL A 200 28.88 -40.34 -17.36
CA VAL A 200 28.89 -40.54 -15.91
C VAL A 200 29.80 -39.52 -15.23
N GLN A 201 30.94 -39.19 -15.85
CA GLN A 201 31.82 -38.12 -15.41
C GLN A 201 31.12 -36.76 -15.47
N ASN A 202 30.49 -36.44 -16.60
CA ASN A 202 29.73 -35.19 -16.75
C ASN A 202 28.62 -35.06 -15.71
N LEU A 203 27.88 -36.15 -15.43
CA LEU A 203 26.87 -36.17 -14.37
C LEU A 203 27.45 -35.95 -12.98
N LYS A 204 28.58 -36.59 -12.64
CA LYS A 204 29.27 -36.38 -11.36
C LYS A 204 29.79 -34.95 -11.22
N THR A 205 30.30 -34.36 -12.31
CA THR A 205 30.74 -32.96 -12.33
C THR A 205 29.58 -32.02 -12.04
N VAL A 206 28.46 -32.16 -12.77
CA VAL A 206 27.25 -31.36 -12.55
C VAL A 206 26.72 -31.53 -11.12
N GLN A 207 26.70 -32.76 -10.59
CA GLN A 207 26.30 -33.02 -9.20
C GLN A 207 27.21 -32.29 -8.20
N GLY A 208 28.53 -32.33 -8.42
CA GLY A 208 29.51 -31.63 -7.58
C GLY A 208 29.34 -30.11 -7.62
N GLU A 209 29.13 -29.54 -8.81
CA GLU A 209 28.87 -28.12 -9.00
C GLU A 209 27.58 -27.68 -8.28
N LEU A 210 26.50 -28.45 -8.40
CA LEU A 210 25.25 -28.16 -7.69
C LEU A 210 25.43 -28.23 -6.18
N ARG A 211 26.17 -29.22 -5.68
CA ARG A 211 26.44 -29.37 -4.24
C ARG A 211 27.24 -28.19 -3.71
N ASN A 212 28.32 -27.83 -4.40
CA ASN A 212 29.17 -26.70 -4.03
C ASN A 212 28.40 -25.37 -4.14
N GLY A 213 27.53 -25.22 -5.14
CA GLY A 213 26.65 -24.06 -5.31
C GLY A 213 25.67 -23.92 -4.14
N ASN A 214 25.00 -25.00 -3.76
CA ASN A 214 24.09 -25.01 -2.61
C ASN A 214 24.82 -24.70 -1.31
N GLU A 215 26.00 -25.29 -1.09
CA GLU A 215 26.84 -25.04 0.08
C GLU A 215 27.25 -23.56 0.14
N SER A 216 27.69 -22.96 -0.98
CA SER A 216 28.03 -21.54 -1.05
C SER A 216 26.85 -20.63 -0.71
N ILE A 217 25.64 -20.96 -1.19
CA ILE A 217 24.42 -20.21 -0.88
C ILE A 217 24.09 -20.33 0.62
N ALA A 218 24.19 -21.54 1.19
CA ALA A 218 23.95 -21.77 2.60
C ALA A 218 24.90 -20.93 3.48
N TYR A 219 26.20 -20.92 3.17
CA TYR A 219 27.18 -20.08 3.88
C TYR A 219 26.86 -18.59 3.77
N LYS A 220 26.51 -18.10 2.57
CA LYS A 220 26.14 -16.68 2.37
C LYS A 220 24.88 -16.30 3.15
N ASN A 221 23.89 -17.18 3.23
CA ASN A 221 22.68 -16.95 4.01
C ASN A 221 22.98 -16.94 5.51
N LEU A 222 23.75 -17.90 6.01
CA LEU A 222 24.14 -17.99 7.42
C LEU A 222 24.91 -16.73 7.85
N ASN A 223 25.85 -16.26 7.02
CA ASN A 223 26.64 -15.08 7.32
C ASN A 223 25.82 -13.77 7.35
N ARG A 224 24.64 -13.75 6.72
CA ARG A 224 23.72 -12.60 6.76
C ARG A 224 22.70 -12.68 7.89
N GLN A 225 22.54 -13.86 8.49
CA GLN A 225 21.49 -14.13 9.48
C GLN A 225 21.64 -13.23 10.71
N ASP A 226 22.85 -13.10 11.25
CA ASP A 226 23.09 -12.33 12.47
C ASP A 226 22.77 -10.84 12.28
N GLY A 227 23.24 -10.26 11.16
CA GLY A 227 22.96 -8.87 10.81
C GLY A 227 21.46 -8.61 10.59
N LEU A 228 20.75 -9.51 9.92
CA LEU A 228 19.30 -9.41 9.74
C LEU A 228 18.55 -9.54 11.05
N THR A 229 19.02 -10.41 11.96
CA THR A 229 18.39 -10.61 13.27
C THR A 229 18.53 -9.37 14.14
N LEU A 230 19.72 -8.75 14.16
CA LEU A 230 19.95 -7.49 14.85
C LEU A 230 19.09 -6.37 14.29
N LEU A 231 19.10 -6.17 12.96
CA LEU A 231 18.31 -5.12 12.33
C LEU A 231 16.81 -5.30 12.57
N ARG A 232 16.33 -6.55 12.54
CA ARG A 232 14.94 -6.87 12.86
C ARG A 232 14.59 -6.49 14.31
N SER A 233 15.47 -6.80 15.26
CA SER A 233 15.26 -6.44 16.67
C SER A 233 15.26 -4.92 16.90
N GLU A 234 16.09 -4.18 16.16
CA GLU A 234 16.14 -2.71 16.21
C GLU A 234 14.85 -2.10 15.65
N VAL A 235 14.38 -2.60 14.50
CA VAL A 235 13.10 -2.18 13.89
C VAL A 235 11.94 -2.48 14.82
N GLU A 236 11.93 -3.64 15.47
CA GLU A 236 10.89 -4.02 16.43
C GLU A 236 10.88 -3.10 17.66
N ALA A 237 12.06 -2.72 18.17
CA ALA A 237 12.18 -1.77 19.27
C ALA A 237 11.68 -0.36 18.87
N LEU A 238 12.07 0.12 17.69
CA LEU A 238 11.66 1.43 17.19
C LEU A 238 10.16 1.49 16.87
N ASP A 239 9.59 0.40 16.33
CA ASP A 239 8.15 0.30 16.08
C ASP A 239 7.34 0.29 17.40
N ALA A 240 7.86 -0.37 18.44
CA ALA A 240 7.25 -0.32 19.77
C ALA A 240 7.28 1.09 20.38
N GLU A 241 8.40 1.81 20.24
CA GLU A 241 8.51 3.20 20.69
C GLU A 241 7.56 4.12 19.90
N TYR A 242 7.52 3.96 18.57
CA TYR A 242 6.60 4.71 17.71
C TYR A 242 5.15 4.49 18.10
N LYS A 243 4.72 3.24 18.33
CA LYS A 243 3.36 2.91 18.76
C LYS A 243 3.02 3.60 20.08
N LYS A 244 3.91 3.53 21.06
CA LYS A 244 3.71 4.22 22.34
C LYS A 244 3.56 5.74 22.15
N LEU A 245 4.44 6.35 21.35
CA LEU A 245 4.39 7.79 21.10
C LEU A 245 3.13 8.19 20.34
N LYS A 246 2.66 7.34 19.41
CA LYS A 246 1.42 7.53 18.67
C LYS A 246 0.21 7.48 19.60
N GLU A 247 0.14 6.52 20.52
CA GLU A 247 -0.90 6.48 21.55
C GLU A 247 -0.91 7.74 22.43
N GLU A 248 0.26 8.19 22.88
CA GLU A 248 0.38 9.44 23.66
C GLU A 248 -0.06 10.67 22.85
N PHE A 249 0.25 10.71 21.56
CA PHE A 249 -0.18 11.77 20.65
C PHE A 249 -1.70 11.77 20.47
N ASP A 250 -2.31 10.62 20.20
CA ASP A 250 -3.75 10.49 19.96
C ASP A 250 -4.55 10.93 21.21
N VAL A 251 -4.06 10.60 22.40
CA VAL A 251 -4.66 11.08 23.67
C VAL A 251 -4.57 12.60 23.78
N LYS A 252 -3.43 13.21 23.44
CA LYS A 252 -3.27 14.68 23.49
C LYS A 252 -4.12 15.38 22.43
N GLU A 253 -4.21 14.82 21.23
CA GLU A 253 -5.08 15.33 20.16
C GLU A 253 -6.56 15.28 20.59
N GLN A 254 -6.99 14.19 21.23
CA GLN A 254 -8.34 14.09 21.77
C GLN A 254 -8.62 15.12 22.85
N GLN A 255 -7.68 15.32 23.80
CA GLN A 255 -7.82 16.34 24.85
C GLN A 255 -7.88 17.75 24.25
N GLN A 256 -7.05 18.03 23.23
CA GLN A 256 -7.07 19.27 22.50
C GLN A 256 -8.41 19.47 21.79
N GLN A 257 -8.90 18.47 21.07
CA GLN A 257 -10.17 18.52 20.37
C GLN A 257 -11.35 18.70 21.34
N GLU A 258 -11.35 18.05 22.50
CA GLU A 258 -12.36 18.27 23.53
C GLU A 258 -12.30 19.71 24.04
N ALA A 259 -11.11 20.23 24.34
CA ALA A 259 -10.92 21.60 24.78
C ALA A 259 -11.44 22.61 23.73
N PHE A 260 -11.10 22.43 22.44
CA PHE A 260 -11.60 23.28 21.36
C PHE A 260 -13.10 23.10 21.11
N SER A 261 -13.65 21.90 21.25
CA SER A 261 -15.07 21.64 21.06
C SER A 261 -15.93 22.49 22.00
N ARG A 262 -15.49 22.69 23.25
CA ARG A 262 -16.17 23.55 24.25
C ARG A 262 -16.26 25.02 23.84
N PHE A 263 -15.31 25.47 23.02
CA PHE A 263 -15.23 26.85 22.52
C PHE A 263 -15.57 26.95 21.04
N SER A 264 -16.02 25.86 20.42
CA SER A 264 -16.44 25.86 19.02
C SER A 264 -17.59 26.84 18.81
N ALA A 265 -17.60 27.45 17.63
CA ALA A 265 -18.64 28.36 17.16
C ALA A 265 -20.04 27.85 17.46
N SER A 266 -20.31 26.60 17.07
CA SER A 266 -21.59 25.92 17.23
C SER A 266 -21.96 25.73 18.71
N THR A 267 -20.99 25.38 19.56
CA THR A 267 -21.22 25.20 21.01
C THR A 267 -21.51 26.54 21.69
N VAL A 268 -20.76 27.59 21.35
CA VAL A 268 -20.98 28.95 21.88
C VAL A 268 -22.33 29.49 21.40
N LEU A 269 -22.67 29.34 20.12
CA LEU A 269 -23.96 29.77 19.57
C LEU A 269 -25.13 29.00 20.18
N THR A 270 -25.00 27.68 20.35
CA THR A 270 -26.02 26.85 21.00
C THR A 270 -26.24 27.31 22.44
N ARG A 271 -25.17 27.50 23.22
CA ARG A 271 -25.26 28.03 24.60
C ARG A 271 -25.90 29.42 24.65
N LEU A 272 -25.53 30.30 23.73
CA LEU A 272 -26.11 31.64 23.65
C LEU A 272 -27.61 31.57 23.31
N LYS A 273 -28.01 30.70 22.38
CA LYS A 273 -29.41 30.47 22.01
C LYS A 273 -30.21 29.92 23.19
N SER A 274 -29.70 28.90 23.89
CA SER A 274 -30.31 28.37 25.11
C SER A 274 -30.50 29.45 26.17
N GLY A 275 -29.48 30.29 26.38
CA GLY A 275 -29.56 31.41 27.32
C GLY A 275 -30.47 32.56 26.89
N VAL A 276 -30.87 32.65 25.61
CA VAL A 276 -31.95 33.55 25.17
C VAL A 276 -33.29 32.96 25.54
N TYR A 277 -33.55 31.69 25.20
CA TYR A 277 -34.79 31.00 25.55
C TYR A 277 -35.03 30.94 27.06
N GLU A 278 -33.99 30.65 27.85
CA GLU A 278 -34.08 30.59 29.31
C GLU A 278 -34.58 31.90 29.92
N TYR A 279 -34.06 33.04 29.46
CA TYR A 279 -34.47 34.35 29.99
C TYR A 279 -35.81 34.83 29.43
N ASP A 280 -36.22 34.31 28.27
CA ASP A 280 -37.57 34.53 27.74
C ASP A 280 -38.59 33.83 28.63
N GLU A 281 -38.41 32.53 28.87
CA GLU A 281 -39.22 31.70 29.76
C GLU A 281 -39.24 32.24 31.21
N MET A 282 -38.09 32.64 31.76
CA MET A 282 -38.05 33.27 33.08
C MET A 282 -38.84 34.59 33.12
N SER A 283 -38.81 35.39 32.04
CA SER A 283 -39.58 36.64 31.98
C SER A 283 -41.08 36.39 31.87
N GLU A 284 -41.49 35.36 31.14
CA GLU A 284 -42.89 34.93 31.04
C GLU A 284 -43.36 34.34 32.39
N SER A 285 -42.53 33.57 33.08
CA SER A 285 -42.86 33.05 34.42
C SER A 285 -43.07 34.17 35.45
N VAL A 286 -42.24 35.23 35.41
CA VAL A 286 -42.41 36.43 36.24
C VAL A 286 -43.69 37.19 35.89
N ALA A 287 -44.04 37.26 34.59
CA ALA A 287 -45.29 37.86 34.15
C ALA A 287 -46.51 37.05 34.62
N GLN A 288 -46.45 35.73 34.53
CA GLN A 288 -47.51 34.84 35.00
C GLN A 288 -47.70 34.96 36.52
N SER A 289 -46.62 34.97 37.29
CA SER A 289 -46.68 35.14 38.75
C SER A 289 -47.31 36.49 39.17
N PHE A 290 -47.15 37.53 38.35
CA PHE A 290 -47.83 38.82 38.57
C PHE A 290 -49.34 38.73 38.24
N LEU A 291 -49.71 38.03 37.16
CA LEU A 291 -51.12 37.81 36.79
C LEU A 291 -51.86 36.96 37.83
N ASP A 292 -51.17 35.99 38.43
CA ASP A 292 -51.70 35.12 39.47
C ASP A 292 -51.83 35.84 40.83
N GLY A 293 -51.27 37.05 40.96
CA GLY A 293 -51.33 37.89 42.15
C GLY A 293 -50.25 37.61 43.20
N ASP A 294 -49.32 36.70 42.91
CA ASP A 294 -48.21 36.31 43.80
C ASP A 294 -47.08 37.37 43.86
N LEU A 295 -47.10 38.34 42.94
CA LEU A 295 -46.06 39.37 42.82
C LEU A 295 -46.64 40.78 42.90
N ASN A 296 -46.04 41.64 43.72
CA ASN A 296 -46.39 43.07 43.79
C ASN A 296 -45.91 43.83 42.55
N HIS A 297 -46.61 44.91 42.19
CA HIS A 297 -46.30 45.72 41.00
C HIS A 297 -44.85 46.21 40.93
N ASP A 298 -44.33 46.79 42.01
CA ASP A 298 -42.97 47.34 42.02
C ASP A 298 -41.89 46.26 41.87
N VAL A 299 -42.15 45.06 42.40
CA VAL A 299 -41.26 43.90 42.30
C VAL A 299 -41.30 43.32 40.89
N PHE A 300 -42.50 43.20 40.32
CA PHE A 300 -42.71 42.79 38.94
C PHE A 300 -41.94 43.69 37.96
N VAL A 301 -42.15 45.00 38.03
CA VAL A 301 -41.50 45.95 37.10
C VAL A 301 -39.99 45.85 37.19
N LYS A 302 -39.43 45.70 38.39
CA LYS A 302 -37.99 45.55 38.59
C LYS A 302 -37.46 44.25 37.98
N GLN A 303 -38.05 43.10 38.33
CA GLN A 303 -37.58 41.78 37.88
C GLN A 303 -37.82 41.56 36.38
N PHE A 304 -39.00 41.90 35.88
CA PHE A 304 -39.35 41.73 34.47
C PHE A 304 -38.45 42.58 33.57
N ARG A 305 -38.21 43.85 33.94
CA ARG A 305 -37.29 44.72 33.19
C ARG A 305 -35.86 44.19 33.19
N GLU A 306 -35.40 43.64 34.31
CA GLU A 306 -34.07 43.05 34.41
C GLU A 306 -33.93 41.81 33.52
N MET A 307 -34.90 40.89 33.55
CA MET A 307 -34.93 39.70 32.71
C MET A 307 -35.02 40.06 31.22
N ARG A 308 -35.93 40.95 30.82
CA ARG A 308 -36.08 41.40 29.43
C ARG A 308 -34.86 42.15 28.91
N LYS A 309 -34.17 42.93 29.76
CA LYS A 309 -32.91 43.59 29.39
C LYS A 309 -31.84 42.56 29.04
N VAL A 310 -31.69 41.49 29.83
CA VAL A 310 -30.71 40.42 29.56
C VAL A 310 -31.11 39.63 28.31
N TYR A 311 -32.40 39.29 28.15
CA TYR A 311 -32.93 38.66 26.95
C TYR A 311 -32.58 39.44 25.68
N HIS A 312 -32.95 40.73 25.61
CA HIS A 312 -32.71 41.53 24.40
C HIS A 312 -31.20 41.71 24.14
N LEU A 313 -30.39 41.90 25.17
CA LEU A 313 -28.93 41.97 25.02
C LEU A 313 -28.35 40.68 24.41
N ARG A 314 -28.80 39.51 24.89
CA ARG A 314 -28.35 38.21 24.37
C ARG A 314 -28.90 37.94 22.97
N ALA A 315 -30.14 38.31 22.69
CA ALA A 315 -30.78 38.16 21.37
C ALA A 315 -30.06 39.01 20.30
N SER A 316 -29.76 40.28 20.59
CA SER A 316 -28.98 41.13 19.67
C SER A 316 -27.56 40.59 19.44
N LYS A 317 -26.92 40.06 20.48
CA LYS A 317 -25.60 39.40 20.34
C LYS A 317 -25.68 38.13 19.50
N LEU A 318 -26.74 37.33 19.65
CA LEU A 318 -26.97 36.12 18.86
C LEU A 318 -27.18 36.45 17.37
N GLU A 319 -28.06 37.42 17.08
CA GLU A 319 -28.31 37.88 15.72
C GLU A 319 -27.03 38.37 15.04
N ARG A 320 -26.24 39.18 15.74
CA ARG A 320 -24.95 39.65 15.24
C ARG A 320 -23.96 38.51 15.02
N ALA A 321 -23.84 37.58 15.97
CA ALA A 321 -22.94 36.43 15.85
C ALA A 321 -23.31 35.50 14.68
N GLN A 322 -24.61 35.38 14.37
CA GLN A 322 -25.10 34.62 13.21
C GLN A 322 -24.84 35.35 11.89
N LYS A 323 -25.02 36.67 11.86
CA LYS A 323 -24.91 37.50 10.65
C LYS A 323 -23.46 37.71 10.22
N ASP A 324 -22.56 37.96 11.16
CA ASP A 324 -21.19 38.34 10.85
C ASP A 324 -20.29 37.16 10.46
N LYS A 325 -20.78 35.90 10.45
CA LYS A 325 -19.96 34.69 10.23
C LYS A 325 -18.65 34.74 11.05
N LEU A 326 -18.70 35.28 12.27
CA LEU A 326 -17.55 35.60 13.12
C LEU A 326 -16.70 34.37 13.54
N PHE A 327 -17.09 33.18 13.12
CA PHE A 327 -16.51 31.92 13.57
C PHE A 327 -16.36 30.87 12.44
N ILE A 328 -16.16 31.29 11.18
CA ILE A 328 -15.69 30.38 10.12
C ILE A 328 -14.17 30.34 10.12
#